data_AF-A0A4Q1CQ00-F1
#
_entry.id   AF-A0A4Q1CQ00-F1
#
_cell.length_a   1.000
_cell.length_b   1.000
_cell.length_c   1.000
_cell.angle_alpha   90.00
_cell.angle_beta   90.00
_cell.angle_gamma   90.00
#
_symmetry.space_group_name_H-M   'P 1'
#
loop_
_entity.id
_entity.type
_entity.pdbx_description
1 polymer ?
#
loop_
_entity_poly.entity_id
_entity_poly.type
_entity_poly.pdbx_seq_one_letter_code
_entity_poly.pdbx_strand_id
1 'polypeptide(L)'
;MNVSISEKVVVGNDLPFVLFGGLNVLEDLDSTLFAAEKYVEVTRKLDIPYVFKASFDKANRSSINSFRGVGLDEGLRIFQEVKSRFGVPVITDVHEVDQAAPVAEVVDVLQIPAFLARQTDLVTAIARTGRAINIKKPQFLSPTQMKNIASKIREAGNERIILCERGAQFGYDNLVVDMLGFREMIEATGGLPAIFDVTHSLQRRDAGSEASGGRRRQVVELARSGMAVGLAGLFLEAHPDPDNARCDGPSALPLSALEPFLAQIKAVDDLVKSFPKLDIA
;
A
#
# COMPACT_ATOMS: atom_id res chain seq x y z
N MET A 1 -8.82 -2.09 16.36
CA MET A 1 -7.45 -2.46 16.78
C MET A 1 -6.45 -1.48 16.18
N ASN A 2 -5.31 -1.28 16.84
CA ASN A 2 -4.24 -0.39 16.37
C ASN A 2 -2.95 -1.20 16.14
N VAL A 3 -2.23 -0.89 15.07
CA VAL A 3 -0.95 -1.52 14.72
C VAL A 3 0.17 -0.48 14.80
N SER A 4 1.11 -0.67 15.72
CA SER A 4 2.30 0.18 15.82
C SER A 4 3.35 -0.27 14.79
N ILE A 5 3.78 0.66 13.95
CA ILE A 5 4.85 0.48 12.94
C ILE A 5 6.19 1.00 13.47
N SER A 6 6.16 2.16 14.12
CA SER A 6 7.28 2.79 14.80
C SER A 6 6.74 3.60 15.99
N GLU A 7 7.62 4.19 16.80
CA GLU A 7 7.22 5.04 17.93
C GLU A 7 6.28 6.18 17.54
N LYS A 8 6.35 6.67 16.30
CA LYS A 8 5.59 7.82 15.80
C LYS A 8 4.45 7.45 14.85
N VAL A 9 4.35 6.19 14.42
CA VAL A 9 3.39 5.76 13.40
C VAL A 9 2.57 4.60 13.91
N VAL A 10 1.29 4.87 14.18
CA VAL A 10 0.29 3.89 14.62
C VAL A 10 -0.89 3.92 13.64
N VAL A 11 -1.25 2.75 13.11
CA VAL A 11 -2.31 2.58 12.11
C VAL A 11 -3.57 2.07 12.79
N GLY A 12 -4.68 2.78 12.66
CA GLY A 12 -5.96 2.39 13.28
C GLY A 12 -7.14 3.04 12.58
N ASN A 13 -8.27 2.33 12.48
CA ASN A 13 -9.45 2.81 11.73
C ASN A 13 -10.05 4.10 12.31
N ASP A 14 -9.87 4.37 13.60
CA ASP A 14 -10.39 5.57 14.28
C ASP A 14 -9.30 6.64 14.51
N LEU A 15 -8.06 6.41 14.04
CA LEU A 15 -6.95 7.36 14.15
C LEU A 15 -6.87 8.25 12.89
N PRO A 16 -6.15 9.39 12.92
CA PRO A 16 -5.78 10.11 11.71
C PRO A 16 -5.10 9.16 10.72
N PHE A 17 -5.45 9.27 9.43
CA PHE A 17 -4.97 8.31 8.44
C PHE A 17 -3.44 8.31 8.31
N VAL A 18 -2.86 7.12 8.12
CA VAL A 18 -1.43 6.96 7.80
C VAL A 18 -1.26 6.88 6.28
N LEU A 19 -0.33 7.66 5.73
CA LEU A 19 0.07 7.55 4.32
C LEU A 19 1.14 6.47 4.14
N PHE A 20 0.83 5.47 3.32
CA PHE A 20 1.79 4.52 2.75
C PHE A 20 2.14 5.00 1.34
N GLY A 21 3.09 5.92 1.24
CA GLY A 21 3.34 6.70 0.02
C GLY A 21 4.75 6.48 -0.52
N GLY A 22 4.93 6.43 -1.84
CA GLY A 22 6.27 6.41 -2.43
C GLY A 22 6.28 6.05 -3.91
N LEU A 23 7.20 5.17 -4.31
CA LEU A 23 7.43 4.77 -5.69
C LEU A 23 6.84 3.38 -5.99
N ASN A 24 6.58 3.09 -7.27
CA ASN A 24 6.18 1.74 -7.66
C ASN A 24 7.33 0.74 -7.51
N VAL A 25 8.52 1.10 -7.96
CA VAL A 25 9.71 0.25 -8.01
C VAL A 25 10.95 1.08 -7.68
N LEU A 26 11.95 0.48 -7.04
CA LEU A 26 13.27 1.08 -6.86
C LEU A 26 14.05 1.01 -8.18
N GLU A 27 14.46 2.17 -8.68
CA GLU A 27 15.24 2.29 -9.92
C GLU A 27 16.72 2.56 -9.65
N ASP A 28 17.00 3.50 -8.74
CA ASP A 28 18.34 3.87 -8.28
C ASP A 28 18.23 4.62 -6.93
N LEU A 29 19.38 4.89 -6.29
CA LEU A 29 19.42 5.56 -4.99
C LEU A 29 18.96 7.02 -5.07
N ASP A 30 19.43 7.79 -6.05
CA ASP A 30 19.21 9.24 -6.09
C ASP A 30 17.75 9.57 -6.39
N SER A 31 17.13 8.88 -7.36
CA SER A 31 15.70 9.04 -7.67
C SER A 31 14.82 8.62 -6.49
N THR A 32 15.20 7.57 -5.77
CA THR A 32 14.50 7.13 -4.56
C THR A 32 14.58 8.17 -3.45
N LEU A 33 15.77 8.70 -3.18
CA LEU A 33 15.97 9.72 -2.15
C LEU A 33 15.26 11.03 -2.49
N PHE A 34 15.27 11.45 -3.75
CA PHE A 34 14.53 12.62 -4.22
C PHE A 34 13.02 12.47 -3.98
N ALA A 35 12.45 11.31 -4.35
CA ALA A 35 11.04 11.06 -4.12
C ALA A 35 10.72 11.01 -2.62
N ALA A 36 11.51 10.28 -1.83
CA ALA A 36 11.35 10.18 -0.38
C ALA A 36 11.39 11.55 0.30
N GLU A 37 12.34 12.41 -0.07
CA GLU A 37 12.43 13.78 0.44
C GLU A 37 11.14 14.57 0.19
N LYS A 38 10.59 14.53 -1.03
CA LYS A 38 9.34 15.24 -1.35
C LYS A 38 8.16 14.74 -0.54
N TYR A 39 8.03 13.43 -0.36
CA TYR A 39 6.99 12.90 0.53
C TYR A 39 7.19 13.35 1.98
N VAL A 40 8.43 13.33 2.48
CA VAL A 40 8.77 13.75 3.86
C VAL A 40 8.47 15.22 4.08
N GLU A 41 8.87 16.10 3.16
CA GLU A 41 8.57 17.54 3.21
C GLU A 41 7.07 17.79 3.32
N VAL A 42 6.29 17.19 2.41
CA VAL A 42 4.83 17.39 2.34
C VAL A 42 4.12 16.81 3.54
N THR A 43 4.45 15.58 3.94
CA THR A 43 3.79 14.91 5.08
C THR A 43 4.11 15.59 6.40
N ARG A 44 5.33 16.09 6.61
CA ARG A 44 5.67 16.91 7.79
C ARG A 44 4.94 18.24 7.78
N LYS A 45 4.86 18.91 6.64
CA LYS A 45 4.15 20.20 6.51
C LYS A 45 2.65 20.07 6.82
N LEU A 46 2.04 18.96 6.42
CA LEU A 46 0.61 18.69 6.61
C LEU A 46 0.30 17.90 7.88
N ASP A 47 1.31 17.52 8.67
CA ASP A 47 1.17 16.66 9.85
C ASP A 47 0.44 15.33 9.56
N ILE A 48 0.92 14.62 8.55
CA ILE A 48 0.39 13.31 8.12
C ILE A 48 1.40 12.22 8.50
N PRO A 49 1.04 11.21 9.32
CA PRO A 49 1.91 10.07 9.60
C PRO A 49 2.28 9.32 8.30
N TYR A 50 3.54 8.93 8.16
CA TYR A 50 4.09 8.49 6.88
C TYR A 50 4.94 7.23 6.96
N VAL A 51 4.74 6.33 6.00
CA VAL A 51 5.56 5.15 5.71
C VAL A 51 5.97 5.20 4.23
N PHE A 52 7.28 5.19 3.96
CA PHE A 52 7.80 5.23 2.59
C PHE A 52 7.65 3.86 1.91
N LYS A 53 7.02 3.85 0.73
CA LYS A 53 6.82 2.62 -0.06
C LYS A 53 7.72 2.57 -1.29
N ALA A 54 8.32 1.41 -1.53
CA ALA A 54 8.81 1.02 -2.86
C ALA A 54 8.79 -0.50 -3.00
N SER A 55 9.02 -1.02 -4.20
CA SER A 55 9.24 -2.45 -4.45
C SER A 55 10.67 -2.65 -4.94
N PHE A 56 11.43 -3.56 -4.34
CA PHE A 56 12.78 -3.89 -4.82
C PHE A 56 12.76 -4.76 -6.09
N ASP A 57 11.69 -5.53 -6.27
CA ASP A 57 11.44 -6.37 -7.44
C ASP A 57 9.97 -6.28 -7.88
N LYS A 58 9.73 -6.44 -9.18
CA LYS A 58 8.41 -6.64 -9.79
C LYS A 58 8.32 -8.08 -10.29
N ALA A 59 8.13 -9.03 -9.38
CA ALA A 59 8.10 -10.46 -9.67
C ALA A 59 6.94 -10.94 -10.58
N ASN A 60 6.00 -10.05 -10.94
CA ASN A 60 4.76 -10.38 -11.63
C ASN A 60 4.49 -9.52 -12.86
N ARG A 61 5.53 -9.00 -13.51
CA ARG A 61 5.37 -8.32 -14.81
C ARG A 61 4.76 -9.27 -15.83
N SER A 62 3.87 -8.75 -16.68
CA SER A 62 3.23 -9.53 -17.74
C SER A 62 4.21 -10.00 -18.81
N SER A 63 5.22 -9.19 -19.14
CA SER A 63 6.27 -9.51 -20.11
C SER A 63 7.61 -9.75 -19.41
N ILE A 64 8.36 -10.75 -19.87
CA ILE A 64 9.70 -11.09 -19.36
C ILE A 64 10.73 -9.97 -19.61
N ASN A 65 10.49 -9.12 -20.61
CA ASN A 65 11.39 -8.02 -21.00
C ASN A 65 11.11 -6.73 -20.21
N SER A 66 10.08 -6.73 -19.37
CA SER A 66 9.74 -5.58 -18.54
C SER A 66 10.76 -5.35 -17.44
N PHE A 67 11.03 -4.09 -17.11
CA PHE A 67 11.89 -3.76 -15.98
C PHE A 67 11.35 -4.31 -14.65
N ARG A 68 12.27 -4.80 -13.81
CA ARG A 68 11.92 -5.44 -12.54
C ARG A 68 12.36 -4.68 -11.29
N GLY A 69 13.28 -3.73 -11.40
CA GLY A 69 13.88 -3.08 -10.23
C GLY A 69 15.34 -3.46 -10.04
N VAL A 70 15.93 -2.95 -8.96
CA VAL A 70 17.34 -3.18 -8.60
C VAL A 70 17.59 -4.54 -7.95
N GLY A 71 16.55 -5.28 -7.55
CA GLY A 71 16.66 -6.56 -6.88
C GLY A 71 16.84 -6.44 -5.36
N LEU A 72 16.89 -7.57 -4.67
CA LEU A 72 16.80 -7.66 -3.21
C LEU A 72 17.95 -6.90 -2.50
N ASP A 73 19.20 -7.30 -2.76
CA ASP A 73 20.37 -6.79 -2.00
C ASP A 73 20.51 -5.27 -2.11
N GLU A 74 20.47 -4.75 -3.34
CA GLU A 74 20.55 -3.30 -3.59
C GLU A 74 19.31 -2.57 -3.08
N GLY A 75 18.13 -3.19 -3.18
CA GLY A 75 16.89 -2.63 -2.65
C GLY A 75 16.95 -2.43 -1.13
N LEU A 76 17.46 -3.42 -0.39
CA LEU A 76 17.65 -3.31 1.06
C LEU A 76 18.68 -2.24 1.42
N ARG A 77 19.76 -2.11 0.65
CA ARG A 77 20.73 -1.03 0.83
C ARG A 77 20.08 0.35 0.65
N ILE A 78 19.27 0.54 -0.38
CA ILE A 78 18.54 1.79 -0.63
C ILE A 78 17.53 2.09 0.48
N PHE A 79 16.77 1.09 0.94
CA PHE A 79 15.85 1.28 2.07
C PHE A 79 16.57 1.70 3.35
N GLN A 80 17.74 1.13 3.63
CA GLN A 80 18.56 1.54 4.77
C GLN A 80 19.00 3.02 4.65
N GLU A 81 19.37 3.49 3.46
CA GLU A 81 19.69 4.90 3.21
C GLU A 81 18.47 5.81 3.43
N VAL A 82 17.30 5.44 2.93
CA VAL A 82 16.05 6.21 3.13
C VAL A 82 15.75 6.35 4.63
N LYS A 83 15.83 5.24 5.39
CA LYS A 83 15.63 5.25 6.85
C LYS A 83 16.63 6.15 7.56
N SER A 84 17.91 6.02 7.21
CA SER A 84 19.00 6.75 7.87
C SER A 84 18.93 8.26 7.62
N ARG A 85 18.57 8.67 6.39
CA ARG A 85 18.50 10.10 6.02
C ARG A 85 17.24 10.80 6.52
N PHE A 86 16.09 10.13 6.47
CA PHE A 86 14.81 10.79 6.72
C PHE A 86 14.13 10.36 8.02
N GLY A 87 14.58 9.28 8.65
CA GLY A 87 14.00 8.77 9.89
C GLY A 87 12.56 8.29 9.73
N VAL A 88 12.19 7.81 8.55
CA VAL A 88 10.84 7.31 8.24
C VAL A 88 10.82 5.77 8.18
N PRO A 89 9.75 5.13 8.66
CA PRO A 89 9.56 3.70 8.43
C PRO A 89 9.33 3.41 6.94
N VAL A 90 9.66 2.19 6.52
CA VAL A 90 9.56 1.76 5.13
C VAL A 90 8.69 0.49 4.99
N ILE A 91 8.04 0.37 3.83
CA ILE A 91 7.24 -0.79 3.42
C ILE A 91 7.73 -1.30 2.04
N THR A 92 7.89 -2.62 1.92
CA THR A 92 8.11 -3.30 0.63
C THR A 92 7.32 -4.61 0.59
N ASP A 93 7.02 -5.08 -0.62
CA ASP A 93 6.46 -6.40 -0.85
C ASP A 93 7.51 -7.52 -0.92
N VAL A 94 7.11 -8.72 -0.52
CA VAL A 94 7.94 -9.93 -0.47
C VAL A 94 7.33 -11.00 -1.37
N HIS A 95 8.14 -11.64 -2.20
CA HIS A 95 7.68 -12.51 -3.29
C HIS A 95 7.94 -14.00 -3.02
N GLU A 96 8.99 -14.31 -2.26
CA GLU A 96 9.44 -15.68 -1.97
C GLU A 96 9.70 -15.87 -0.47
N VAL A 97 9.67 -17.13 -0.03
CA VAL A 97 9.75 -17.50 1.40
C VAL A 97 11.07 -17.08 2.05
N ASP A 98 12.17 -17.29 1.34
CA ASP A 98 13.54 -16.99 1.75
C ASP A 98 13.85 -15.49 1.80
N GLN A 99 13.08 -14.66 1.08
CA GLN A 99 13.19 -13.21 1.13
C GLN A 99 12.63 -12.61 2.45
N ALA A 100 11.73 -13.31 3.14
CA ALA A 100 11.01 -12.74 4.28
C ALA A 100 11.94 -12.31 5.43
N ALA A 101 12.87 -13.17 5.83
CA ALA A 101 13.82 -12.89 6.91
C ALA A 101 14.75 -11.70 6.60
N PRO A 102 15.52 -11.69 5.50
CA PRO A 102 16.43 -10.57 5.20
C PRO A 102 15.69 -9.25 4.98
N VAL A 103 14.52 -9.26 4.33
CA VAL A 103 13.71 -8.04 4.18
C VAL A 103 13.30 -7.48 5.55
N ALA A 104 12.93 -8.33 6.49
CA ALA A 104 12.52 -7.93 7.83
C ALA A 104 13.65 -7.37 8.72
N GLU A 105 14.92 -7.51 8.33
CA GLU A 105 16.03 -6.86 9.05
C GLU A 105 15.99 -5.34 8.86
N VAL A 106 15.62 -4.89 7.66
CA VAL A 106 15.64 -3.46 7.28
C VAL A 106 14.24 -2.84 7.29
N VAL A 107 13.23 -3.57 6.81
CA VAL A 107 11.90 -3.04 6.50
C VAL A 107 10.95 -3.17 7.70
N ASP A 108 10.13 -2.14 7.93
CA ASP A 108 9.23 -2.07 9.10
C ASP A 108 7.87 -2.74 8.84
N VAL A 109 7.41 -2.71 7.58
CA VAL A 109 6.16 -3.33 7.13
C VAL A 109 6.42 -4.23 5.93
N LEU A 110 6.08 -5.51 6.03
CA LEU A 110 6.17 -6.46 4.93
C LEU A 110 4.82 -6.58 4.23
N GLN A 111 4.76 -6.33 2.93
CA GLN A 111 3.54 -6.45 2.15
C GLN A 111 3.45 -7.83 1.50
N ILE A 112 2.30 -8.49 1.67
CA ILE A 112 1.95 -9.70 0.93
C ILE A 112 1.31 -9.29 -0.41
N PRO A 113 1.89 -9.65 -1.58
CA PRO A 113 1.34 -9.33 -2.88
C PRO A 113 -0.06 -9.92 -3.10
N ALA A 114 -0.91 -9.20 -3.84
CA ALA A 114 -2.29 -9.60 -4.11
C ALA A 114 -2.40 -11.02 -4.68
N PHE A 115 -1.59 -11.40 -5.67
CA PHE A 115 -1.64 -12.76 -6.25
C PHE A 115 -1.12 -13.85 -5.32
N LEU A 116 -0.35 -13.49 -4.29
CA LEU A 116 0.30 -14.44 -3.39
C LEU A 116 -0.40 -14.54 -2.03
N ALA A 117 -1.46 -13.77 -1.78
CA ALA A 117 -2.07 -13.66 -0.45
C ALA A 117 -2.72 -14.95 0.08
N ARG A 118 -2.90 -15.96 -0.78
CA ARG A 118 -3.40 -17.29 -0.38
C ARG A 118 -2.29 -18.31 -0.11
N GLN A 119 -1.03 -18.02 -0.47
CA GLN A 119 0.08 -18.97 -0.40
C GLN A 119 0.53 -19.16 1.04
N THR A 120 0.18 -20.31 1.64
CA THR A 120 0.36 -20.56 3.08
C THR A 120 1.80 -20.42 3.53
N ASP A 121 2.77 -20.95 2.78
CA ASP A 121 4.18 -20.95 3.19
C ASP A 121 4.75 -19.53 3.19
N LEU A 122 4.48 -18.74 2.14
CA LEU A 122 4.89 -17.34 2.07
C LEU A 122 4.25 -16.50 3.19
N VAL A 123 2.94 -16.64 3.37
CA VAL A 123 2.21 -15.91 4.42
C VAL A 123 2.76 -16.26 5.81
N THR A 124 3.02 -17.54 6.07
CA THR A 124 3.58 -18.02 7.33
C THR A 124 5.01 -17.51 7.55
N ALA A 125 5.85 -17.52 6.50
CA ALA A 125 7.22 -17.02 6.57
C ALA A 125 7.26 -15.53 6.90
N ILE A 126 6.44 -14.72 6.20
CA ILE A 126 6.32 -13.28 6.47
C ILE A 126 5.79 -13.03 7.89
N ALA A 127 4.78 -13.80 8.34
CA ALA A 127 4.24 -13.68 9.69
C ALA A 127 5.29 -13.92 10.78
N ARG A 128 6.11 -14.96 10.64
CA ARG A 128 7.16 -15.34 11.59
C ARG A 128 8.29 -14.32 11.74
N THR A 129 8.44 -13.38 10.79
CA THR A 129 9.38 -12.25 10.96
C THR A 129 9.00 -11.32 12.10
N GLY A 130 7.75 -11.40 12.55
CA GLY A 130 7.18 -10.54 13.58
C GLY A 130 6.80 -9.16 13.08
N ARG A 131 7.35 -8.63 11.97
CA ARG A 131 7.09 -7.27 11.45
C ARG A 131 5.60 -7.02 11.20
N ALA A 132 5.21 -5.75 11.09
CA ALA A 132 3.85 -5.42 10.67
C ALA A 132 3.63 -5.93 9.24
N ILE A 133 2.42 -6.41 8.94
CA ILE A 133 2.10 -7.05 7.67
C ILE A 133 0.99 -6.28 6.98
N ASN A 134 1.22 -5.88 5.73
CA ASN A 134 0.18 -5.33 4.87
C ASN A 134 -0.33 -6.40 3.89
N ILE A 135 -1.60 -6.78 3.96
CA ILE A 135 -2.19 -7.76 3.03
C ILE A 135 -2.86 -7.01 1.89
N LYS A 136 -2.30 -7.06 0.67
CA LYS A 136 -3.03 -6.60 -0.51
C LYS A 136 -4.17 -7.59 -0.78
N LYS A 137 -5.43 -7.15 -0.67
CA LYS A 137 -6.59 -7.99 -1.00
C LYS A 137 -6.49 -8.41 -2.47
N PRO A 138 -6.52 -9.72 -2.78
CA PRO A 138 -6.55 -10.18 -4.16
C PRO A 138 -7.79 -9.67 -4.88
N GLN A 139 -7.65 -9.34 -6.16
CA GLN A 139 -8.74 -8.85 -7.00
C GLN A 139 -9.86 -9.90 -7.17
N PHE A 140 -9.55 -11.17 -6.93
CA PHE A 140 -10.46 -12.31 -7.01
C PHE A 140 -11.07 -12.72 -5.66
N LEU A 141 -10.74 -12.04 -4.55
CA LEU A 141 -11.31 -12.35 -3.24
C LEU A 141 -12.37 -11.34 -2.82
N SER A 142 -13.44 -11.84 -2.19
CA SER A 142 -14.40 -11.00 -1.50
C SER A 142 -13.80 -10.43 -0.20
N PRO A 143 -14.29 -9.27 0.26
CA PRO A 143 -13.95 -8.67 1.55
C PRO A 143 -13.91 -9.65 2.73
N THR A 144 -14.97 -10.44 2.90
CA THR A 144 -15.15 -11.34 4.05
C THR A 144 -14.18 -12.52 4.07
N GLN A 145 -13.54 -12.85 2.95
CA GLN A 145 -12.53 -13.91 2.87
C GLN A 145 -11.16 -13.48 3.42
N MET A 146 -10.93 -12.17 3.63
CA MET A 146 -9.68 -11.67 4.20
C MET A 146 -9.42 -12.24 5.61
N LYS A 147 -10.47 -12.62 6.35
CA LYS A 147 -10.36 -13.28 7.66
C LYS A 147 -9.50 -14.54 7.62
N ASN A 148 -9.54 -15.30 6.53
CA ASN A 148 -8.77 -16.54 6.41
C ASN A 148 -7.27 -16.27 6.28
N ILE A 149 -6.89 -15.18 5.62
CA ILE A 149 -5.48 -14.78 5.48
C ILE A 149 -4.99 -14.21 6.82
N ALA A 150 -5.82 -13.38 7.46
CA ALA A 150 -5.53 -12.86 8.80
C ALA A 150 -5.34 -14.01 9.81
N SER A 151 -6.20 -15.02 9.82
CA SER A 151 -6.06 -16.19 10.70
C SER A 151 -4.74 -16.93 10.49
N LYS A 152 -4.29 -17.16 9.24
CA LYS A 152 -2.97 -17.77 8.98
C LYS A 152 -1.83 -16.99 9.63
N ILE A 153 -1.88 -15.66 9.56
CA ILE A 153 -0.85 -14.79 10.14
C ILE A 153 -0.90 -14.86 11.68
N ARG A 154 -2.10 -14.85 12.27
CA ARG A 154 -2.30 -15.00 13.72
C ARG A 154 -1.82 -16.35 14.24
N GLU A 155 -2.18 -17.44 13.56
CA GLU A 155 -1.74 -18.80 13.88
C GLU A 155 -0.22 -18.96 13.78
N ALA A 156 0.43 -18.18 12.91
CA ALA A 156 1.88 -18.09 12.81
C ALA A 156 2.53 -17.15 13.86
N GLY A 157 1.75 -16.58 14.77
CA GLY A 157 2.22 -15.81 15.93
C GLY A 157 2.29 -14.30 15.74
N ASN A 158 1.61 -13.73 14.74
CA ASN A 158 1.67 -12.29 14.47
C ASN A 158 0.26 -11.66 14.41
N GLU A 159 0.04 -10.61 15.19
CA GLU A 159 -1.24 -9.87 15.26
C GLU A 159 -1.17 -8.49 14.58
N ARG A 160 0.01 -8.08 14.09
CA ARG A 160 0.28 -6.75 13.51
C ARG A 160 -0.14 -6.70 12.05
N ILE A 161 -1.44 -6.83 11.78
CA ILE A 161 -1.99 -7.01 10.44
C ILE A 161 -2.72 -5.76 9.97
N ILE A 162 -2.48 -5.36 8.72
CA ILE A 162 -3.16 -4.28 7.99
C ILE A 162 -3.79 -4.88 6.74
N LEU A 163 -5.03 -4.49 6.44
CA LEU A 163 -5.77 -4.90 5.26
C LEU A 163 -5.69 -3.81 4.19
N CYS A 164 -5.40 -4.16 2.94
CA CYS A 164 -5.26 -3.17 1.87
C CYS A 164 -6.16 -3.48 0.67
N GLU A 165 -7.19 -2.66 0.48
CA GLU A 165 -8.05 -2.70 -0.71
C GLU A 165 -7.28 -2.19 -1.94
N ARG A 166 -7.47 -2.84 -3.09
CA ARG A 166 -6.85 -2.47 -4.37
C ARG A 166 -7.75 -2.71 -5.58
N GLY A 167 -9.06 -2.83 -5.37
CA GLY A 167 -10.07 -3.15 -6.37
C GLY A 167 -10.32 -4.65 -6.54
N ALA A 168 -11.52 -4.98 -6.98
CA ALA A 168 -11.96 -6.32 -7.37
C ALA A 168 -12.12 -6.41 -8.90
N GLN A 169 -11.95 -7.61 -9.46
CA GLN A 169 -12.14 -7.85 -10.89
C GLN A 169 -13.58 -7.52 -11.30
N PHE A 170 -13.74 -6.74 -12.36
CA PHE A 170 -15.05 -6.38 -12.90
C PHE A 170 -15.09 -6.60 -14.40
N GLY A 171 -15.53 -7.80 -14.80
CA GLY A 171 -15.36 -8.29 -16.16
C GLY A 171 -13.88 -8.54 -16.50
N TYR A 172 -13.56 -8.51 -17.79
CA TYR A 172 -12.18 -8.63 -18.24
C TYR A 172 -11.44 -7.30 -18.09
N ASP A 173 -10.15 -7.39 -17.73
CA ASP A 173 -9.18 -6.30 -17.86
C ASP A 173 -9.47 -5.00 -17.08
N ASN A 174 -10.42 -5.05 -16.14
CA ASN A 174 -10.88 -3.88 -15.41
C ASN A 174 -11.12 -4.18 -13.92
N LEU A 175 -11.15 -3.10 -13.14
CA LEU A 175 -11.33 -3.12 -11.69
C LEU A 175 -12.42 -2.14 -11.25
N VAL A 176 -13.15 -2.54 -10.22
CA VAL A 176 -14.08 -1.72 -9.45
C VAL A 176 -13.72 -1.79 -7.96
N VAL A 177 -13.92 -0.69 -7.24
CA VAL A 177 -13.79 -0.67 -5.78
C VAL A 177 -15.19 -0.65 -5.18
N ASP A 178 -15.53 -1.69 -4.45
CA ASP A 178 -16.73 -1.73 -3.64
C ASP A 178 -16.46 -1.06 -2.29
N MET A 179 -16.99 0.15 -2.10
CA MET A 179 -16.77 0.94 -0.87
C MET A 179 -17.41 0.27 0.36
N LEU A 180 -18.44 -0.57 0.18
CA LEU A 180 -19.04 -1.34 1.28
C LEU A 180 -18.07 -2.40 1.82
N GLY A 181 -17.17 -2.89 0.95
CA GLY A 181 -16.19 -3.91 1.27
C GLY A 181 -15.21 -3.54 2.39
N PHE A 182 -14.99 -2.24 2.66
CA PHE A 182 -14.14 -1.82 3.77
C PHE A 182 -14.71 -2.26 5.12
N ARG A 183 -16.00 -2.00 5.38
CA ARG A 183 -16.65 -2.40 6.64
C ARG A 183 -16.67 -3.92 6.79
N GLU A 184 -17.06 -4.63 5.73
CA GLU A 184 -17.07 -6.10 5.66
C GLU A 184 -15.70 -6.71 6.00
N MET A 185 -14.60 -6.15 5.46
CA MET A 185 -13.24 -6.59 5.77
C MET A 185 -12.87 -6.36 7.24
N ILE A 186 -13.20 -5.18 7.77
CA ILE A 186 -12.88 -4.80 9.15
C ILE A 186 -13.62 -5.70 10.13
N GLU A 187 -14.94 -5.87 9.96
CA GLU A 187 -15.77 -6.69 10.85
C GLU A 187 -15.38 -8.17 10.80
N ALA A 188 -15.22 -8.73 9.59
CA ALA A 188 -14.85 -10.14 9.43
C ALA A 188 -13.49 -10.51 10.04
N THR A 189 -12.63 -9.53 10.30
CA THR A 189 -11.28 -9.72 10.85
C THR A 189 -11.13 -9.29 12.31
N GLY A 190 -12.23 -8.87 12.95
CA GLY A 190 -12.25 -8.44 14.35
C GLY A 190 -11.79 -7.00 14.57
N GLY A 191 -11.81 -6.15 13.54
CA GLY A 191 -11.46 -4.73 13.65
C GLY A 191 -10.03 -4.38 13.28
N LEU A 192 -9.39 -5.15 12.38
CA LEU A 192 -8.05 -4.82 11.85
C LEU A 192 -8.09 -3.49 11.07
N PRO A 193 -6.98 -2.72 11.06
CA PRO A 193 -6.89 -1.51 10.26
C PRO A 193 -7.00 -1.80 8.77
N ALA A 194 -7.86 -1.05 8.07
CA ALA A 194 -8.00 -1.10 6.62
C ALA A 194 -7.44 0.16 5.96
N ILE A 195 -6.65 -0.02 4.91
CA ILE A 195 -6.08 1.04 4.09
C ILE A 195 -6.54 0.88 2.64
N PHE A 196 -6.48 1.97 1.88
CA PHE A 196 -6.88 1.98 0.48
C PHE A 196 -5.72 2.26 -0.47
N ASP A 197 -5.36 1.28 -1.29
CA ASP A 197 -4.48 1.46 -2.43
C ASP A 197 -5.26 2.01 -3.62
N VAL A 198 -5.33 3.34 -3.66
CA VAL A 198 -5.98 4.07 -4.74
C VAL A 198 -5.21 3.89 -6.06
N THR A 199 -3.90 3.70 -6.01
CA THR A 199 -3.06 3.65 -7.22
C THR A 199 -3.35 2.39 -8.03
N HIS A 200 -3.27 1.22 -7.40
CA HIS A 200 -3.52 -0.04 -8.10
C HIS A 200 -5.00 -0.32 -8.36
N SER A 201 -5.91 0.34 -7.64
CA SER A 201 -7.35 0.32 -7.94
C SER A 201 -7.69 0.98 -9.28
N LEU A 202 -6.85 1.89 -9.75
CA LEU A 202 -7.03 2.58 -11.04
C LEU A 202 -6.51 1.79 -12.23
N GLN A 203 -5.82 0.67 -12.00
CA GLN A 203 -5.38 -0.19 -13.09
C GLN A 203 -6.55 -0.65 -13.95
N ARG A 204 -6.26 -0.78 -15.24
CA ARG A 204 -7.07 -1.38 -16.29
C ARG A 204 -6.11 -1.76 -17.41
N ARG A 205 -6.51 -2.58 -18.36
CA ARG A 205 -5.67 -2.86 -19.54
C ARG A 205 -6.52 -2.94 -20.79
N ASP A 206 -5.89 -2.66 -21.91
CA ASP A 206 -6.43 -3.04 -23.21
C ASP A 206 -6.06 -4.49 -23.48
N ALA A 207 -6.96 -5.27 -24.09
CA ALA A 207 -6.83 -6.73 -24.22
C ALA A 207 -5.52 -7.20 -24.91
N GLY A 208 -4.95 -6.36 -25.79
CA GLY A 208 -3.70 -6.64 -26.51
C GLY A 208 -2.44 -5.99 -25.93
N SER A 209 -2.53 -5.32 -24.78
CA SER A 209 -1.41 -4.56 -24.22
C SER A 209 -0.39 -5.45 -23.51
N GLU A 210 0.90 -5.19 -23.72
CA GLU A 210 2.01 -5.88 -23.03
C GLU A 210 2.23 -5.38 -21.58
N ALA A 211 1.59 -4.26 -21.20
CA ALA A 211 1.68 -3.66 -19.88
C ALA A 211 0.31 -3.18 -19.37
N SER A 212 0.19 -2.98 -18.04
CA SER A 212 -1.02 -2.40 -17.45
C SER A 212 -1.19 -0.95 -17.92
N GLY A 213 -2.41 -0.60 -18.30
CA GLY A 213 -2.86 0.78 -18.36
C GLY A 213 -3.29 1.28 -16.97
N GLY A 214 -3.94 2.44 -16.96
CA GLY A 214 -4.34 3.10 -15.73
C GLY A 214 -5.29 4.27 -15.95
N ARG A 215 -5.66 4.90 -14.84
CA ARG A 215 -6.64 6.00 -14.77
C ARG A 215 -6.18 7.10 -13.82
N ARG A 216 -4.88 7.43 -13.76
CA ARG A 216 -4.32 8.42 -12.81
C ARG A 216 -5.08 9.74 -12.75
N ARG A 217 -5.70 10.19 -13.84
CA ARG A 217 -6.52 11.41 -13.89
C ARG A 217 -7.74 11.38 -12.96
N GLN A 218 -8.14 10.21 -12.47
CA GLN A 218 -9.28 10.00 -11.56
C GLN A 218 -8.86 9.66 -10.12
N VAL A 219 -7.56 9.82 -9.80
CA VAL A 219 -7.00 9.42 -8.49
C VAL A 219 -7.58 10.22 -7.33
N VAL A 220 -7.85 11.51 -7.55
CA VAL A 220 -8.40 12.40 -6.50
C VAL A 220 -9.83 12.01 -6.18
N GLU A 221 -10.65 11.76 -7.19
CA GLU A 221 -12.04 11.35 -7.04
C GLU A 221 -12.13 10.03 -6.27
N LEU A 222 -11.35 9.03 -6.70
CA LEU A 222 -11.39 7.71 -6.08
C LEU A 222 -10.82 7.73 -4.65
N ALA A 223 -9.71 8.44 -4.42
CA ALA A 223 -9.14 8.60 -3.08
C ALA A 223 -10.12 9.27 -2.12
N ARG A 224 -10.79 10.36 -2.54
CA ARG A 224 -11.81 11.03 -1.72
C ARG A 224 -12.97 10.09 -1.38
N SER A 225 -13.44 9.29 -2.34
CA SER A 225 -14.51 8.32 -2.08
C SER A 225 -14.11 7.29 -1.01
N GLY A 226 -12.89 6.73 -1.10
CA GLY A 226 -12.41 5.78 -0.10
C GLY A 226 -12.18 6.42 1.26
N MET A 227 -11.53 7.59 1.30
CA MET A 227 -11.20 8.27 2.56
C MET A 227 -12.44 8.81 3.28
N ALA A 228 -13.51 9.15 2.56
CA ALA A 228 -14.79 9.53 3.16
C ALA A 228 -15.48 8.40 3.95
N VAL A 229 -15.07 7.13 3.76
CA VAL A 229 -15.56 5.99 4.55
C VAL A 229 -14.98 5.98 5.97
N GLY A 230 -13.85 6.67 6.21
CA GLY A 230 -13.12 6.64 7.48
C GLY A 230 -12.19 5.44 7.57
N LEU A 231 -11.04 5.51 6.91
CA LEU A 231 -10.06 4.42 6.82
C LEU A 231 -8.82 4.69 7.68
N ALA A 232 -8.05 3.64 7.99
CA ALA A 232 -6.82 3.76 8.77
C ALA A 232 -5.65 4.37 7.97
N GLY A 233 -5.75 4.38 6.64
CA GLY A 233 -4.65 4.85 5.80
C GLY A 233 -4.95 4.84 4.32
N LEU A 234 -4.06 5.48 3.58
CA LEU A 234 -4.05 5.55 2.12
C LEU A 234 -2.73 5.02 1.60
N PHE A 235 -2.77 4.16 0.59
CA PHE A 235 -1.60 3.71 -0.14
C PHE A 235 -1.56 4.42 -1.50
N LEU A 236 -0.43 5.04 -1.82
CA LEU A 236 -0.27 5.93 -2.97
C LEU A 236 1.13 5.79 -3.59
N GLU A 237 1.19 5.65 -4.91
CA GLU A 237 2.45 5.77 -5.65
C GLU A 237 2.44 7.02 -6.52
N ALA A 238 3.56 7.73 -6.54
CA ALA A 238 3.78 8.89 -7.38
C ALA A 238 5.07 8.75 -8.16
N HIS A 239 5.21 9.56 -9.21
CA HIS A 239 6.43 9.67 -10.00
C HIS A 239 6.63 11.12 -10.46
N PRO A 240 7.86 11.64 -10.56
CA PRO A 240 8.11 12.98 -11.10
C PRO A 240 7.57 13.15 -12.53
N ASP A 241 7.68 12.09 -13.32
CA ASP A 241 7.18 12.02 -14.69
C ASP A 241 6.48 10.67 -14.95
N PRO A 242 5.18 10.53 -14.62
CA PRO A 242 4.48 9.25 -14.70
C PRO A 242 4.48 8.60 -16.08
N ASP A 243 4.66 9.35 -17.16
CA ASP A 243 4.69 8.77 -18.51
C ASP A 243 6.01 8.04 -18.81
N ASN A 244 7.08 8.37 -18.08
CA ASN A 244 8.39 7.71 -18.17
C ASN A 244 8.65 6.74 -17.01
N ALA A 245 7.69 6.49 -16.11
CA ALA A 245 7.83 5.52 -15.04
C ALA A 245 7.94 4.09 -15.58
N ARG A 246 8.88 3.29 -15.07
CA ARG A 246 9.18 1.95 -15.63
C ARG A 246 8.17 0.86 -15.25
N CYS A 247 7.24 1.16 -14.36
CA CYS A 247 6.12 0.31 -13.97
C CYS A 247 4.96 1.16 -13.43
N ASP A 248 3.73 0.83 -13.83
CA ASP A 248 2.46 1.44 -13.37
C ASP A 248 2.33 2.97 -13.48
N GLY A 249 3.16 3.62 -14.31
CA GLY A 249 3.06 5.04 -14.66
C GLY A 249 1.65 5.55 -15.04
N PRO A 250 0.84 4.79 -15.80
CA PRO A 250 -0.54 5.16 -16.12
C PRO A 250 -1.48 5.36 -14.91
N SER A 251 -1.11 4.87 -13.73
CA SER A 251 -1.86 5.03 -12.47
C SER A 251 -1.13 5.88 -11.42
N ALA A 252 0.16 6.19 -11.61
CA ALA A 252 0.94 6.99 -10.66
C ALA A 252 0.50 8.46 -10.64
N LEU A 253 0.46 9.05 -9.44
CA LEU A 253 0.23 10.48 -9.26
C LEU A 253 1.46 11.26 -9.75
N PRO A 254 1.31 12.39 -10.48
CA PRO A 254 2.43 13.31 -10.71
C PRO A 254 2.93 13.86 -9.37
N LEU A 255 4.22 13.69 -9.07
CA LEU A 255 4.78 14.04 -7.76
C LEU A 255 4.58 15.52 -7.39
N SER A 256 4.57 16.41 -8.38
CA SER A 256 4.27 17.84 -8.20
C SER A 256 2.85 18.12 -7.67
N ALA A 257 1.92 17.19 -7.84
CA ALA A 257 0.55 17.30 -7.35
C ALA A 257 0.37 16.71 -5.93
N LEU A 258 1.44 16.19 -5.30
CA LEU A 258 1.35 15.48 -4.03
C LEU A 258 0.79 16.35 -2.89
N GLU A 259 1.30 17.57 -2.72
CA GLU A 259 0.85 18.47 -1.66
C GLU A 259 -0.64 18.85 -1.77
N PRO A 260 -1.13 19.42 -2.89
CA PRO A 260 -2.53 19.76 -3.00
C PRO A 260 -3.45 18.51 -2.97
N PHE A 261 -2.96 17.35 -3.41
CA PHE A 261 -3.68 16.09 -3.25
C PHE A 261 -3.84 15.73 -1.77
N LEU A 262 -2.74 15.64 -1.01
CA LEU A 262 -2.76 15.23 0.39
C LEU A 262 -3.49 16.23 1.30
N ALA A 263 -3.42 17.53 0.99
CA ALA A 263 -4.20 18.54 1.72
C ALA A 263 -5.71 18.27 1.63
N GLN A 264 -6.21 17.86 0.47
CA GLN A 264 -7.62 17.50 0.30
C GLN A 264 -7.96 16.20 1.02
N ILE A 265 -7.09 15.19 0.92
CA ILE A 265 -7.31 13.91 1.60
C ILE A 265 -7.34 14.09 3.12
N LYS A 266 -6.42 14.88 3.68
CA LYS A 266 -6.41 15.21 5.10
C LYS A 266 -7.69 15.94 5.52
N ALA A 267 -8.14 16.92 4.75
CA ALA A 267 -9.39 17.63 5.05
C ALA A 267 -10.62 16.71 5.07
N VAL A 268 -10.68 15.72 4.17
CA VAL A 268 -11.74 14.70 4.18
C VAL A 268 -11.63 13.81 5.41
N ASP A 269 -10.44 13.29 5.71
CA ASP A 269 -10.20 12.41 6.87
C ASP A 269 -10.53 13.11 8.20
N ASP A 270 -10.02 14.32 8.41
CA ASP A 270 -10.28 15.14 9.60
C ASP A 270 -11.79 15.34 9.82
N LEU A 271 -12.53 15.63 8.73
CA LEU A 271 -13.98 15.82 8.79
C LEU A 271 -14.70 14.51 9.16
N VAL A 272 -14.47 13.42 8.44
CA VAL A 272 -15.25 12.19 8.66
C VAL A 272 -14.91 11.50 9.98
N LYS A 273 -13.66 11.62 10.44
CA LYS A 273 -13.23 11.12 11.76
C LYS A 273 -13.78 11.95 12.92
N SER A 274 -14.27 13.18 12.67
CA SER A 274 -14.94 14.00 13.69
C SER A 274 -16.40 13.60 13.94
N PHE A 275 -17.01 12.83 13.03
CA PHE A 275 -18.42 12.44 13.16
C PHE A 275 -18.61 11.35 14.22
N PRO A 276 -19.70 11.41 15.01
CA PRO A 276 -20.08 10.30 15.87
C PRO A 276 -20.46 9.09 15.03
N LYS A 277 -20.14 7.89 15.51
CA LYS A 277 -20.61 6.64 14.88
C LYS A 277 -22.12 6.56 14.97
N LEU A 278 -22.75 6.28 13.83
CA LEU A 278 -24.19 5.99 13.75
C LEU A 278 -24.39 4.48 13.79
N ASP A 279 -25.22 4.02 14.72
CA ASP A 279 -25.64 2.62 14.81
C ASP A 279 -26.92 2.43 13.98
N ILE A 280 -26.80 1.71 12.87
CA ILE A 280 -27.87 1.46 11.91
C ILE A 280 -27.89 -0.06 11.71
N ALA A 281 -28.88 -0.72 12.32
CA ALA A 281 -29.12 -2.16 12.23
C ALA A 281 -29.84 -2.57 10.94
#